data_AF-I8TMA4-F1
#
_entry.id   AF-I8TMA4-F1
#
_cell.length_a   1.000
_cell.length_b   1.000
_cell.length_c   1.000
_cell.angle_alpha   90.00
_cell.angle_beta   90.00
_cell.angle_gamma   90.00
#
_symmetry.space_group_name_H-M   'P 1'
#
loop_
_entity.id
_entity.type
_entity.pdbx_description
1 polymer ?
#
loop_
_entity_poly.entity_id
_entity_poly.type
_entity_poly.pdbx_seq_one_letter_code
_entity_poly.pdbx_strand_id
1 'polypeptide(L)'
;MATTEKENGKPGSAKWLQPYLESLNPETEWEEIVRTLANYTLNEFILNISYVSNFILVIQEPLGSEALVHTEKVFDRKQERFVDSVRYFTPWFIDGPSSERVRKSISSLNNTHMRIAKRLPGRWDHDDDFIMPCVQMALFGHNMKQRLGVPVDSPHIQAAWHRWCKEIFNLFLKESGPVAGFPEDFQGMVEYSNWFNRRSFKSTEKGHLASVALIQQFCERWFPRPLHFVGYEIIITFLPDETIDRHRLGPRKKWLEFPIMLIFRVMFWLQAVLPDPKKPCYPYMDSRSAKRVTKLKTTLTAILSIVALQLISRGYGGYCRLQEALPLLSRLLQVPWLDAQRKADSLRRHPRRVNAGDITSRTTLGRHCELQAIYMKRPSIELLSSYSSDTGDGQYMIRICENRSPANYFQSEPRNECARLH
;
A
#
# COMPACT_ATOMS: atom_id res chain seq x y z
N MET A 1 -23.05 22.16 -31.55
CA MET A 1 -22.86 21.38 -30.31
C MET A 1 -22.58 19.89 -30.54
N ALA A 2 -22.71 19.33 -31.76
CA ALA A 2 -22.48 17.90 -32.03
C ALA A 2 -21.01 17.47 -32.28
N THR A 3 -20.07 18.42 -32.37
CA THR A 3 -18.65 18.12 -32.66
C THR A 3 -17.79 17.91 -31.42
N THR A 4 -18.22 18.41 -30.25
CA THR A 4 -17.46 18.30 -28.99
C THR A 4 -17.58 16.95 -28.29
N GLU A 5 -18.69 16.23 -28.48
CA GLU A 5 -18.89 14.90 -27.88
C GLU A 5 -17.95 13.83 -28.46
N LYS A 6 -17.63 13.93 -29.76
CA LYS A 6 -16.80 12.94 -30.45
C LYS A 6 -15.31 13.01 -30.11
N GLU A 7 -14.81 14.14 -29.62
CA GLU A 7 -13.40 14.27 -29.21
C GLU A 7 -13.16 13.90 -27.75
N ASN A 8 -14.17 13.95 -26.90
CA ASN A 8 -14.03 13.67 -25.47
C ASN A 8 -13.67 12.21 -25.17
N GLY A 9 -14.00 11.26 -26.06
CA GLY A 9 -13.67 9.83 -25.90
C GLY A 9 -12.29 9.37 -26.36
N LYS A 10 -11.46 10.23 -26.95
CA LYS A 10 -10.13 9.81 -27.43
C LYS A 10 -9.07 9.96 -26.33
N PRO A 11 -8.19 8.96 -26.12
CA PRO A 11 -7.00 9.11 -25.29
C PRO A 11 -6.20 10.35 -25.74
N GLY A 12 -6.20 11.40 -24.92
CA GLY A 12 -5.55 12.68 -25.26
C GLY A 12 -6.40 13.92 -25.00
N SER A 13 -7.73 13.78 -24.96
CA SER A 13 -8.66 14.84 -24.51
C SER A 13 -8.40 15.17 -23.02
N ALA A 14 -8.86 16.33 -22.56
CA ALA A 14 -8.69 16.70 -21.15
C ALA A 14 -9.50 15.79 -20.22
N LYS A 15 -10.63 15.24 -20.68
CA LYS A 15 -11.56 14.39 -19.92
C LYS A 15 -11.89 13.13 -20.72
N TRP A 16 -10.94 12.21 -20.77
CA TRP A 16 -10.98 11.02 -21.63
C TRP A 16 -11.36 9.73 -20.89
N LEU A 17 -11.13 9.66 -19.57
CA LEU A 17 -11.19 8.42 -18.81
C LEU A 17 -12.61 7.87 -18.74
N GLN A 18 -13.57 8.69 -18.28
CA GLN A 18 -14.95 8.25 -18.14
C GLN A 18 -15.59 7.87 -19.50
N PRO A 19 -15.49 8.70 -20.56
CA PRO A 19 -15.99 8.32 -21.88
C PRO A 19 -15.34 7.05 -22.45
N TYR A 20 -14.03 6.83 -22.20
CA TYR A 20 -13.35 5.60 -22.60
C TYR A 20 -13.92 4.38 -21.86
N LEU A 21 -14.06 4.46 -20.54
CA LEU A 21 -14.64 3.39 -19.73
C LEU A 21 -16.07 3.05 -20.20
N GLU A 22 -16.89 4.06 -20.49
CA GLU A 22 -18.26 3.87 -20.99
C GLU A 22 -18.34 3.29 -22.41
N SER A 23 -17.26 3.39 -23.19
CA SER A 23 -17.20 2.84 -24.54
C SER A 23 -16.88 1.35 -24.60
N LEU A 24 -16.33 0.78 -23.51
CA LEU A 24 -15.96 -0.63 -23.41
C LEU A 24 -17.19 -1.48 -23.08
N ASN A 25 -17.22 -2.75 -23.48
CA ASN A 25 -18.31 -3.66 -23.11
C ASN A 25 -18.02 -4.34 -21.75
N PRO A 26 -18.89 -4.19 -20.72
CA PRO A 26 -18.62 -4.73 -19.40
C PRO A 26 -18.70 -6.27 -19.32
N GLU A 27 -19.27 -6.94 -20.32
CA GLU A 27 -19.36 -8.41 -20.36
C GLU A 27 -18.13 -9.06 -21.00
N THR A 28 -17.46 -8.36 -21.93
CA THR A 28 -16.34 -8.92 -22.71
C THR A 28 -15.02 -8.19 -22.49
N GLU A 29 -15.04 -6.93 -22.10
CA GLU A 29 -13.87 -6.05 -21.93
C GLU A 29 -13.69 -5.58 -20.47
N TRP A 30 -14.30 -6.28 -19.51
CA TRP A 30 -14.21 -5.99 -18.08
C TRP A 30 -12.77 -5.94 -17.55
N GLU A 31 -11.84 -6.74 -18.10
CA GLU A 31 -10.41 -6.64 -17.73
C GLU A 31 -9.83 -5.29 -18.10
N GLU A 32 -10.20 -4.73 -19.24
CA GLU A 32 -9.72 -3.42 -19.70
C GLU A 32 -10.33 -2.29 -18.85
N ILE A 33 -11.60 -2.40 -18.48
CA ILE A 33 -12.26 -1.45 -17.55
C ILE A 33 -11.51 -1.43 -16.21
N VAL A 34 -11.30 -2.60 -15.59
CA VAL A 34 -10.62 -2.71 -14.29
C VAL A 34 -9.15 -2.29 -14.40
N ARG A 35 -8.43 -2.72 -15.43
CA ARG A 35 -7.05 -2.31 -15.71
C ARG A 35 -6.93 -0.81 -15.85
N THR A 36 -7.86 -0.17 -16.54
CA THR A 36 -7.87 1.27 -16.74
C THR A 36 -8.15 2.00 -15.43
N LEU A 37 -9.17 1.60 -14.68
CA LEU A 37 -9.44 2.15 -13.34
C LEU A 37 -8.22 2.02 -12.42
N ALA A 38 -7.58 0.85 -12.39
CA ALA A 38 -6.41 0.61 -11.58
C ALA A 38 -5.20 1.44 -12.01
N ASN A 39 -4.95 1.56 -13.31
CA ASN A 39 -3.84 2.36 -13.82
C ASN A 39 -4.03 3.85 -13.54
N TYR A 40 -5.25 4.38 -13.57
CA TYR A 40 -5.45 5.83 -13.58
C TYR A 40 -6.07 6.41 -12.29
N THR A 41 -6.59 5.56 -11.39
CA THR A 41 -7.23 6.02 -10.14
C THR A 41 -6.62 5.44 -8.87
N LEU A 42 -6.04 4.24 -8.92
CA LEU A 42 -5.43 3.58 -7.77
C LEU A 42 -3.95 3.99 -7.65
N ASN A 43 -3.63 4.93 -6.76
CA ASN A 43 -2.24 5.18 -6.38
C ASN A 43 -1.85 4.36 -5.13
N GLU A 44 -0.55 4.29 -4.81
CA GLU A 44 -0.07 3.50 -3.67
C GLU A 44 -0.70 3.91 -2.31
N PHE A 45 -1.05 5.19 -2.13
CA PHE A 45 -1.68 5.65 -0.90
C PHE A 45 -3.08 5.05 -0.74
N ILE A 46 -3.92 5.17 -1.78
CA ILE A 46 -5.27 4.58 -1.81
C ILE A 46 -5.21 3.05 -1.75
N LEU A 47 -4.28 2.42 -2.49
CA LEU A 47 -4.07 0.99 -2.44
C LEU A 47 -3.69 0.51 -1.04
N ASN A 48 -2.90 1.28 -0.29
CA ASN A 48 -2.54 0.90 1.08
C ASN A 48 -3.74 1.02 2.04
N ILE A 49 -4.58 2.05 1.90
CA ILE A 49 -5.84 2.13 2.66
C ILE A 49 -6.73 0.92 2.34
N SER A 50 -6.87 0.57 1.05
CA SER A 50 -7.60 -0.61 0.60
C SER A 50 -7.04 -1.90 1.20
N TYR A 51 -5.71 -2.09 1.12
CA TYR A 51 -5.01 -3.24 1.70
C TYR A 51 -5.27 -3.39 3.19
N VAL A 52 -5.05 -2.33 3.99
CA VAL A 52 -5.24 -2.39 5.44
C VAL A 52 -6.69 -2.68 5.77
N SER A 53 -7.62 -1.97 5.13
CA SER A 53 -9.06 -2.14 5.38
C SER A 53 -9.51 -3.55 5.02
N ASN A 54 -9.07 -4.08 3.88
CA ASN A 54 -9.39 -5.43 3.44
C ASN A 54 -8.91 -6.48 4.44
N PHE A 55 -7.65 -6.42 4.88
CA PHE A 55 -7.15 -7.41 5.84
C PHE A 55 -7.84 -7.34 7.20
N ILE A 56 -8.21 -6.14 7.68
CA ILE A 56 -8.98 -5.98 8.92
C ILE A 56 -10.38 -6.60 8.80
N LEU A 57 -11.03 -6.44 7.64
CA LEU A 57 -12.35 -7.01 7.36
C LEU A 57 -12.31 -8.54 7.31
N VAL A 58 -11.30 -9.12 6.68
CA VAL A 58 -11.14 -10.58 6.54
C VAL A 58 -10.87 -11.24 7.90
N ILE A 59 -10.09 -10.61 8.77
CA ILE A 59 -9.71 -11.22 10.07
C ILE A 59 -10.79 -11.06 11.15
N GLN A 60 -11.99 -10.61 10.79
CA GLN A 60 -13.14 -10.59 11.70
C GLN A 60 -13.51 -12.02 12.13
N GLU A 61 -13.39 -13.00 11.24
CA GLU A 61 -13.49 -14.42 11.58
C GLU A 61 -12.24 -14.86 12.37
N PRO A 62 -12.39 -15.42 13.58
CA PRO A 62 -11.28 -15.91 14.39
C PRO A 62 -10.26 -16.76 13.62
N LEU A 63 -10.71 -17.69 12.77
CA LEU A 63 -9.82 -18.55 12.00
C LEU A 63 -8.89 -17.76 11.08
N GLY A 64 -9.42 -16.74 10.40
CA GLY A 64 -8.65 -15.82 9.57
C GLY A 64 -7.60 -15.03 10.38
N SER A 65 -7.95 -14.61 11.60
CA SER A 65 -6.99 -13.93 12.49
C SER A 65 -5.84 -14.86 12.94
N GLU A 66 -6.12 -16.15 13.20
CA GLU A 66 -5.09 -17.13 13.55
C GLU A 66 -4.13 -17.38 12.39
N ALA A 67 -4.69 -17.58 11.20
CA ALA A 67 -3.96 -17.73 9.95
C ALA A 67 -3.02 -16.55 9.69
N LEU A 68 -3.51 -15.32 9.83
CA LEU A 68 -2.73 -14.11 9.59
C LEU A 68 -1.56 -13.98 10.58
N VAL A 69 -1.81 -14.27 11.85
CA VAL A 69 -0.86 -14.07 12.95
C VAL A 69 0.21 -15.17 12.99
N HIS A 70 -0.07 -16.36 12.48
CA HIS A 70 0.81 -17.54 12.55
C HIS A 70 2.27 -17.30 12.14
N THR A 71 2.51 -16.48 11.12
CA THR A 71 3.87 -16.22 10.61
C THR A 71 4.58 -15.05 11.27
N GLU A 72 3.89 -14.33 12.16
CA GLU A 72 4.33 -13.11 12.84
C GLU A 72 4.74 -11.95 11.91
N LYS A 73 4.68 -12.14 10.58
CA LYS A 73 5.02 -11.12 9.58
C LYS A 73 4.19 -9.86 9.73
N VAL A 74 2.96 -9.96 10.22
CA VAL A 74 2.08 -8.82 10.49
C VAL A 74 2.63 -7.92 11.61
N PHE A 75 3.48 -8.45 12.50
CA PHE A 75 4.09 -7.71 13.61
C PHE A 75 5.52 -7.28 13.29
N ASP A 76 6.39 -8.21 12.90
CA ASP A 76 7.83 -7.94 12.82
C ASP A 76 8.28 -7.39 11.47
N ARG A 77 7.49 -7.66 10.43
CA ARG A 77 7.82 -7.38 9.02
C ARG A 77 6.69 -6.67 8.30
N LYS A 78 6.01 -5.75 8.98
CA LYS A 78 4.76 -5.12 8.51
C LYS A 78 4.90 -4.50 7.11
N GLN A 79 5.97 -3.74 6.88
CA GLN A 79 6.23 -3.10 5.57
C GLN A 79 6.53 -4.13 4.47
N GLU A 80 7.28 -5.19 4.78
CA GLU A 80 7.57 -6.27 3.83
C GLU A 80 6.29 -7.02 3.49
N ARG A 81 5.44 -7.31 4.47
CA ARG A 81 4.14 -7.95 4.25
C ARG A 81 3.25 -7.14 3.30
N PHE A 82 3.18 -5.83 3.47
CA PHE A 82 2.46 -4.94 2.56
C PHE A 82 3.02 -5.04 1.13
N VAL A 83 4.34 -4.90 0.97
CA VAL A 83 4.99 -4.97 -0.35
C VAL A 83 4.78 -6.33 -1.02
N ASP A 84 4.92 -7.42 -0.27
CA ASP A 84 4.68 -8.78 -0.78
C ASP A 84 3.22 -8.96 -1.23
N SER A 85 2.25 -8.44 -0.47
CA SER A 85 0.83 -8.53 -0.83
C SER A 85 0.50 -7.69 -2.07
N VAL A 86 1.02 -6.46 -2.14
CA VAL A 86 0.82 -5.59 -3.31
C VAL A 86 1.46 -6.17 -4.57
N ARG A 87 2.55 -6.95 -4.46
CA ARG A 87 3.14 -7.68 -5.60
C ARG A 87 2.21 -8.75 -6.17
N TYR A 88 1.28 -9.29 -5.39
CA TYR A 88 0.22 -10.15 -5.90
C TYR A 88 -0.90 -9.30 -6.51
N PHE A 89 -1.41 -8.32 -5.76
CA PHE A 89 -2.59 -7.55 -6.17
C PHE A 89 -2.39 -6.68 -7.42
N THR A 90 -1.26 -5.98 -7.53
CA THR A 90 -1.04 -5.08 -8.68
C THR A 90 -1.14 -5.83 -10.02
N PRO A 91 -0.42 -6.96 -10.25
CA PRO A 91 -0.62 -7.75 -11.47
C PRO A 91 -2.06 -8.22 -11.68
N TRP A 92 -2.82 -8.55 -10.63
CA TRP A 92 -4.19 -9.02 -10.80
C TRP A 92 -5.09 -7.92 -11.39
N PHE A 93 -4.94 -6.69 -10.92
CA PHE A 93 -5.68 -5.54 -11.47
C PHE A 93 -5.19 -5.14 -12.86
N ILE A 94 -3.87 -5.18 -13.09
CA ILE A 94 -3.27 -4.67 -14.33
C ILE A 94 -3.33 -5.69 -15.46
N ASP A 95 -3.05 -6.96 -15.21
CA ASP A 95 -2.97 -7.97 -16.26
C ASP A 95 -4.30 -8.72 -16.43
N GLY A 96 -5.09 -8.88 -15.35
CA GLY A 96 -6.37 -9.59 -15.35
C GLY A 96 -6.26 -11.12 -15.18
N PRO A 97 -7.32 -11.79 -14.71
CA PRO A 97 -7.36 -13.25 -14.50
C PRO A 97 -7.16 -14.11 -15.77
N SER A 98 -7.37 -13.56 -16.96
CA SER A 98 -7.06 -14.25 -18.23
C SER A 98 -5.54 -14.42 -18.44
N SER A 99 -4.72 -13.57 -17.81
CA SER A 99 -3.27 -13.58 -17.96
C SER A 99 -2.61 -14.76 -17.27
N GLU A 100 -1.70 -15.43 -18.00
CA GLU A 100 -0.86 -16.50 -17.46
C GLU A 100 -0.03 -16.05 -16.25
N ARG A 101 0.39 -14.78 -16.23
CA ARG A 101 1.12 -14.20 -15.09
C ARG A 101 0.25 -14.18 -13.83
N VAL A 102 -1.02 -13.83 -13.97
CA VAL A 102 -1.97 -13.78 -12.85
C VAL A 102 -2.34 -15.19 -12.38
N ARG A 103 -2.57 -16.12 -13.31
CA ARG A 103 -2.82 -17.53 -12.98
C ARG A 103 -1.66 -18.15 -12.20
N LYS A 104 -0.42 -17.93 -12.63
CA LYS A 104 0.79 -18.34 -11.88
C LYS A 104 0.90 -17.66 -10.52
N SER A 105 0.58 -16.37 -10.45
CA SER A 105 0.57 -15.59 -9.21
C SER A 105 -0.41 -16.16 -8.19
N ILE A 106 -1.66 -16.43 -8.60
CA ILE A 106 -2.69 -17.03 -7.74
C ILE A 106 -2.34 -18.48 -7.38
N SER A 107 -1.81 -19.28 -8.31
CA SER A 107 -1.31 -20.63 -8.01
C SER A 107 -0.22 -20.62 -6.91
N SER A 108 0.71 -19.67 -6.97
CA SER A 108 1.72 -19.46 -5.91
C SER A 108 1.10 -19.07 -4.57
N LEU A 109 0.04 -18.27 -4.57
CA LEU A 109 -0.69 -17.92 -3.36
C LEU A 109 -1.47 -19.12 -2.81
N ASN A 110 -2.15 -19.91 -3.64
CA ASN A 110 -2.81 -21.16 -3.24
C ASN A 110 -1.80 -22.12 -2.58
N ASN A 111 -0.61 -22.29 -3.18
CA ASN A 111 0.46 -23.09 -2.59
C ASN A 111 0.93 -22.56 -1.22
N THR A 112 0.89 -21.24 -1.04
CA THR A 112 1.22 -20.60 0.23
C THR A 112 0.14 -20.88 1.28
N HIS A 113 -1.14 -20.72 0.93
CA HIS A 113 -2.28 -21.08 1.78
C HIS A 113 -2.21 -22.56 2.19
N MET A 114 -2.02 -23.47 1.24
CA MET A 114 -1.94 -24.91 1.51
C MET A 114 -0.73 -25.30 2.38
N ARG A 115 0.41 -24.59 2.24
CA ARG A 115 1.56 -24.80 3.12
C ARG A 115 1.25 -24.39 4.56
N ILE A 116 0.49 -23.32 4.77
CA ILE A 116 0.09 -22.87 6.10
C ILE A 116 -1.01 -23.77 6.66
N ALA A 117 -1.97 -24.20 5.83
CA ALA A 117 -3.02 -25.15 6.20
C ALA A 117 -2.47 -26.45 6.80
N LYS A 118 -1.33 -26.96 6.29
CA LYS A 118 -0.63 -28.12 6.91
C LYS A 118 -0.25 -27.92 8.38
N ARG A 119 -0.08 -26.66 8.82
CA ARG A 119 0.24 -26.30 10.22
C ARG A 119 -0.98 -25.83 10.99
N LEU A 120 -2.01 -25.37 10.28
CA LEU A 120 -3.27 -24.88 10.82
C LEU A 120 -4.42 -25.50 10.02
N PRO A 121 -4.74 -26.80 10.24
CA PRO A 121 -5.78 -27.47 9.45
C PRO A 121 -7.16 -26.82 9.63
N GLY A 122 -7.91 -26.76 8.54
CA GLY A 122 -9.26 -26.19 8.46
C GLY A 122 -9.31 -24.65 8.43
N ARG A 123 -8.17 -23.95 8.47
CA ARG A 123 -8.14 -22.47 8.46
C ARG A 123 -8.28 -21.87 7.05
N TRP A 124 -8.23 -22.70 6.02
CA TRP A 124 -8.44 -22.34 4.62
C TRP A 124 -9.50 -23.23 3.97
N ASP A 125 -10.47 -23.73 4.73
CA ASP A 125 -11.50 -24.64 4.21
C ASP A 125 -12.92 -24.04 4.18
N HIS A 126 -13.05 -22.75 4.49
CA HIS A 126 -14.31 -22.02 4.42
C HIS A 126 -14.33 -21.09 3.22
N ASP A 127 -15.38 -21.16 2.39
CA ASP A 127 -15.51 -20.30 1.20
C ASP A 127 -15.52 -18.81 1.55
N ASP A 128 -16.10 -18.44 2.70
CA ASP A 128 -16.17 -17.07 3.20
C ASP A 128 -14.78 -16.40 3.29
N ASP A 129 -13.73 -17.16 3.62
CA ASP A 129 -12.34 -16.70 3.73
C ASP A 129 -11.74 -16.28 2.37
N PHE A 130 -12.39 -16.67 1.27
CA PHE A 130 -12.01 -16.32 -0.09
C PHE A 130 -13.00 -15.34 -0.73
N ILE A 131 -14.31 -15.48 -0.44
CA ILE A 131 -15.33 -14.57 -0.96
C ILE A 131 -15.10 -13.16 -0.41
N MET A 132 -14.95 -12.99 0.91
CA MET A 132 -14.86 -11.65 1.51
C MET A 132 -13.66 -10.84 1.02
N PRO A 133 -12.41 -11.37 0.98
CA PRO A 133 -11.30 -10.62 0.42
C PRO A 133 -11.49 -10.25 -1.06
N CYS A 134 -12.11 -11.12 -1.86
CA CYS A 134 -12.40 -10.85 -3.27
C CYS A 134 -13.44 -9.74 -3.42
N VAL A 135 -14.61 -9.90 -2.78
CA VAL A 135 -15.68 -8.91 -2.74
C VAL A 135 -15.14 -7.53 -2.34
N GLN A 136 -14.32 -7.47 -1.30
CA GLN A 136 -13.79 -6.20 -0.80
C GLN A 136 -12.80 -5.53 -1.76
N MET A 137 -12.04 -6.29 -2.56
CA MET A 137 -11.18 -5.70 -3.61
C MET A 137 -12.02 -4.93 -4.64
N ALA A 138 -13.18 -5.45 -5.01
CA ALA A 138 -14.11 -4.80 -5.94
C ALA A 138 -14.90 -3.67 -5.27
N LEU A 139 -15.34 -3.85 -4.04
CA LEU A 139 -16.23 -2.90 -3.35
C LEU A 139 -15.52 -1.74 -2.66
N PHE A 140 -14.20 -1.80 -2.41
CA PHE A 140 -13.53 -0.75 -1.63
C PHE A 140 -13.75 0.66 -2.20
N GLY A 141 -13.57 0.85 -3.50
CA GLY A 141 -13.79 2.14 -4.16
C GLY A 141 -15.26 2.60 -4.08
N HIS A 142 -16.19 1.68 -4.30
CA HIS A 142 -17.63 1.91 -4.18
C HIS A 142 -18.01 2.34 -2.76
N ASN A 143 -17.62 1.56 -1.74
CA ASN A 143 -17.94 1.82 -0.34
C ASN A 143 -17.32 3.15 0.15
N MET A 144 -16.10 3.47 -0.31
CA MET A 144 -15.47 4.76 -0.04
C MET A 144 -16.32 5.91 -0.61
N LYS A 145 -16.73 5.83 -1.89
CA LYS A 145 -17.58 6.85 -2.53
C LYS A 145 -18.93 6.98 -1.84
N GLN A 146 -19.57 5.85 -1.52
CA GLN A 146 -20.85 5.81 -0.81
C GLN A 146 -20.76 6.48 0.56
N ARG A 147 -19.73 6.13 1.35
CA ARG A 147 -19.52 6.76 2.66
C ARG A 147 -19.28 8.27 2.53
N LEU A 148 -18.54 8.68 1.51
CA LEU A 148 -18.30 10.09 1.22
C LEU A 148 -19.53 10.81 0.67
N GLY A 149 -20.62 10.12 0.31
CA GLY A 149 -21.79 10.74 -0.30
C GLY A 149 -21.48 11.38 -1.67
N VAL A 150 -20.48 10.85 -2.38
CA VAL A 150 -20.18 11.23 -3.76
C VAL A 150 -20.75 10.17 -4.71
N PRO A 151 -20.97 10.48 -6.00
CA PRO A 151 -21.48 9.51 -6.96
C PRO A 151 -20.64 8.22 -6.96
N VAL A 152 -21.31 7.09 -6.78
CA VAL A 152 -20.71 5.76 -6.87
C VAL A 152 -20.48 5.37 -8.34
N ASP A 153 -19.76 4.27 -8.56
CA ASP A 153 -19.54 3.74 -9.91
C ASP A 153 -20.86 3.40 -10.60
N SER A 154 -20.92 3.62 -11.92
CA SER A 154 -22.11 3.30 -12.73
C SER A 154 -22.38 1.79 -12.76
N PRO A 155 -23.62 1.35 -13.04
CA PRO A 155 -23.94 -0.08 -13.17
C PRO A 155 -23.03 -0.81 -14.18
N HIS A 156 -22.59 -0.09 -15.21
CA HIS A 156 -21.62 -0.56 -16.20
C HIS A 156 -20.27 -0.93 -15.58
N ILE A 157 -19.69 -0.04 -14.78
CA ILE A 157 -18.41 -0.28 -14.09
C ILE A 157 -18.58 -1.35 -13.00
N GLN A 158 -19.73 -1.35 -12.32
CA GLN A 158 -20.07 -2.36 -11.31
C GLN A 158 -20.10 -3.78 -11.90
N ALA A 159 -20.73 -3.97 -13.07
CA ALA A 159 -20.74 -5.26 -13.78
C ALA A 159 -19.32 -5.74 -14.12
N ALA A 160 -18.46 -4.84 -14.61
CA ALA A 160 -17.06 -5.17 -14.90
C ALA A 160 -16.28 -5.59 -13.65
N TRP A 161 -16.46 -4.89 -12.53
CA TRP A 161 -15.85 -5.26 -11.25
C TRP A 161 -16.30 -6.63 -10.76
N HIS A 162 -17.60 -6.91 -10.86
CA HIS A 162 -18.15 -8.22 -10.49
C HIS A 162 -17.55 -9.33 -11.35
N ARG A 163 -17.55 -9.17 -12.67
CA ARG A 163 -17.01 -10.16 -13.61
C ARG A 163 -15.53 -10.43 -13.36
N TRP A 164 -14.73 -9.36 -13.21
CA TRP A 164 -13.31 -9.48 -12.86
C TRP A 164 -13.10 -10.24 -11.55
N CYS A 165 -13.89 -9.91 -10.53
CA CYS A 165 -13.77 -10.51 -9.21
C CYS A 165 -14.17 -11.98 -9.21
N LYS A 166 -15.24 -12.35 -9.90
CA LYS A 166 -15.70 -13.74 -10.07
C LYS A 166 -14.64 -14.60 -10.77
N GLU A 167 -14.01 -14.07 -11.82
CA GLU A 167 -12.96 -14.78 -12.55
C GLU A 167 -11.66 -14.93 -11.74
N ILE A 168 -11.31 -13.94 -10.91
CA ILE A 168 -10.22 -14.08 -9.92
C ILE A 168 -10.59 -15.12 -8.85
N PHE A 169 -11.82 -15.08 -8.33
CA PHE A 169 -12.31 -16.00 -7.30
C PHE A 169 -12.19 -17.46 -7.73
N ASN A 170 -12.59 -17.77 -8.97
CA ASN A 170 -12.56 -19.12 -9.55
C ASN A 170 -11.14 -19.72 -9.66
N LEU A 171 -10.08 -18.93 -9.50
CA LEU A 171 -8.70 -19.41 -9.50
C LEU A 171 -8.20 -19.83 -8.11
N PHE A 172 -8.95 -19.56 -7.04
CA PHE A 172 -8.56 -19.94 -5.68
C PHE A 172 -8.90 -21.39 -5.34
N LEU A 173 -8.10 -21.96 -4.43
CA LEU A 173 -8.31 -23.28 -3.86
C LEU A 173 -8.34 -23.19 -2.33
N LYS A 174 -9.33 -23.86 -1.76
CA LYS A 174 -9.42 -24.20 -0.33
C LYS A 174 -8.87 -25.60 -0.07
N GLU A 175 -8.76 -26.00 1.19
CA GLU A 175 -8.18 -27.29 1.58
C GLU A 175 -8.92 -28.48 0.94
N SER A 176 -10.25 -28.41 0.89
CA SER A 176 -11.13 -29.43 0.29
C SER A 176 -11.25 -29.35 -1.24
N GLY A 177 -10.63 -28.36 -1.91
CA GLY A 177 -10.66 -28.23 -3.36
C GLY A 177 -11.01 -26.82 -3.84
N PRO A 178 -11.68 -26.66 -4.99
CA PRO A 178 -12.11 -25.35 -5.49
C PRO A 178 -13.04 -24.63 -4.52
N VAL A 179 -12.91 -23.31 -4.45
CA VAL A 179 -13.85 -22.45 -3.72
C VAL A 179 -15.17 -22.35 -4.47
N ALA A 180 -16.27 -22.08 -3.75
CA ALA A 180 -17.61 -21.98 -4.32
C ALA A 180 -18.46 -20.86 -3.68
N GLY A 181 -19.63 -20.58 -4.25
CA GLY A 181 -20.62 -19.68 -3.63
C GLY A 181 -20.37 -18.18 -3.82
N PHE A 182 -19.63 -17.77 -4.85
CA PHE A 182 -19.44 -16.35 -5.14
C PHE A 182 -20.77 -15.66 -5.51
N PRO A 183 -21.02 -14.42 -5.06
CA PRO A 183 -22.26 -13.71 -5.38
C PRO A 183 -22.53 -13.58 -6.89
N GLU A 184 -23.81 -13.61 -7.28
CA GLU A 184 -24.20 -13.68 -8.69
C GLU A 184 -24.06 -12.36 -9.47
N ASP A 185 -24.12 -11.23 -8.77
CA ASP A 185 -23.92 -9.90 -9.36
C ASP A 185 -23.26 -8.92 -8.37
N PHE A 186 -23.06 -7.68 -8.79
CA PHE A 186 -22.44 -6.65 -7.95
C PHE A 186 -23.26 -6.32 -6.70
N GLN A 187 -24.59 -6.32 -6.80
CA GLN A 187 -25.48 -6.05 -5.68
C GLN A 187 -25.42 -7.19 -4.65
N GLY A 188 -25.34 -8.44 -5.12
CA GLY A 188 -25.07 -9.61 -4.29
C GLY A 188 -23.73 -9.52 -3.55
N MET A 189 -22.69 -8.93 -4.15
CA MET A 189 -21.44 -8.64 -3.42
C MET A 189 -21.66 -7.63 -2.29
N VAL A 190 -22.44 -6.56 -2.54
CA VAL A 190 -22.77 -5.55 -1.51
C VAL A 190 -23.55 -6.19 -0.37
N GLU A 191 -24.55 -7.00 -0.68
CA GLU A 191 -25.37 -7.73 0.30
C GLU A 191 -24.53 -8.72 1.10
N TYR A 192 -23.67 -9.49 0.44
CA TYR A 192 -22.74 -10.40 1.09
C TYR A 192 -21.80 -9.65 2.06
N SER A 193 -21.19 -8.54 1.62
CA SER A 193 -20.32 -7.72 2.48
C SER A 193 -21.08 -7.21 3.72
N ASN A 194 -22.31 -6.73 3.55
CA ASN A 194 -23.14 -6.26 4.66
C ASN A 194 -23.52 -7.40 5.62
N TRP A 195 -23.90 -8.55 5.09
CA TRP A 195 -24.19 -9.75 5.87
C TRP A 195 -22.96 -10.19 6.67
N PHE A 196 -21.80 -10.29 6.01
CA PHE A 196 -20.55 -10.71 6.63
C PHE A 196 -20.16 -9.78 7.79
N ASN A 197 -20.22 -8.47 7.60
CA ASN A 197 -19.85 -7.50 8.64
C ASN A 197 -20.79 -7.54 9.87
N ARG A 198 -22.08 -7.83 9.65
CA ARG A 198 -23.08 -7.96 10.72
C ARG A 198 -23.06 -9.31 11.43
N ARG A 199 -22.36 -10.31 10.89
CA ARG A 199 -22.24 -11.62 11.54
C ARG A 199 -21.60 -11.46 12.92
N SER A 200 -22.09 -12.22 13.90
CA SER A 200 -21.64 -12.16 15.29
C SER A 200 -20.32 -12.91 15.51
N PHE A 201 -19.27 -12.54 14.79
CA PHE A 201 -17.95 -13.13 15.01
C PHE A 201 -17.43 -12.80 16.42
N LYS A 202 -16.74 -13.77 17.02
CA LYS A 202 -16.12 -13.61 18.34
C LYS A 202 -14.97 -12.60 18.23
N SER A 203 -14.99 -11.56 19.06
CA SER A 203 -13.83 -10.68 19.25
C SER A 203 -12.66 -11.47 19.83
N THR A 204 -11.47 -11.36 19.23
CA THR A 204 -10.25 -12.04 19.69
C THR A 204 -9.11 -11.07 19.94
N GLU A 205 -8.18 -11.46 20.81
CA GLU A 205 -6.94 -10.69 21.04
C GLU A 205 -6.06 -10.67 19.79
N LYS A 206 -5.95 -11.80 19.10
CA LYS A 206 -5.20 -11.91 17.83
C LYS A 206 -5.74 -10.96 16.76
N GLY A 207 -7.07 -10.88 16.60
CA GLY A 207 -7.73 -9.97 15.66
C GLY A 207 -7.46 -8.50 15.99
N HIS A 208 -7.57 -8.13 17.28
CA HIS A 208 -7.24 -6.79 17.75
C HIS A 208 -5.77 -6.41 17.45
N LEU A 209 -4.81 -7.22 17.91
CA LEU A 209 -3.39 -6.95 17.74
C LEU A 209 -3.00 -6.88 16.26
N ALA A 210 -3.51 -7.80 15.43
CA ALA A 210 -3.25 -7.79 13.99
C ALA A 210 -3.83 -6.53 13.32
N SER A 211 -5.04 -6.11 13.69
CA SER A 211 -5.66 -4.88 13.19
C SER A 211 -4.83 -3.65 13.55
N VAL A 212 -4.43 -3.51 14.81
CA VAL A 212 -3.56 -2.41 15.26
C VAL A 212 -2.22 -2.42 14.52
N ALA A 213 -1.62 -3.59 14.30
CA ALA A 213 -0.37 -3.72 13.57
C ALA A 213 -0.49 -3.32 12.09
N LEU A 214 -1.60 -3.69 11.42
CA LEU A 214 -1.89 -3.28 10.04
C LEU A 214 -2.07 -1.76 9.94
N ILE A 215 -2.80 -1.13 10.86
CA ILE A 215 -2.95 0.33 10.87
C ILE A 215 -1.60 1.01 11.13
N GLN A 216 -0.83 0.50 12.10
CA GLN A 216 0.49 1.03 12.41
C GLN A 216 1.44 0.98 11.19
N GLN A 217 1.36 -0.08 10.37
CA GLN A 217 2.11 -0.16 9.12
C GLN A 217 1.79 1.00 8.16
N PHE A 218 0.51 1.33 8.00
CA PHE A 218 0.09 2.47 7.19
C PHE A 218 0.61 3.78 7.78
N CYS A 219 0.47 3.97 9.10
CA CYS A 219 0.97 5.16 9.80
C CYS A 219 2.47 5.36 9.58
N GLU A 220 3.29 4.34 9.84
CA GLU A 220 4.74 4.40 9.68
C GLU A 220 5.20 4.68 8.25
N ARG A 221 4.39 4.27 7.26
CA ARG A 221 4.72 4.48 5.84
C ARG A 221 4.48 5.92 5.40
N TRP A 222 3.40 6.54 5.88
CA TRP A 222 2.87 7.78 5.31
C TRP A 222 2.98 9.00 6.21
N PHE A 223 3.12 8.80 7.53
CA PHE A 223 3.08 9.87 8.52
C PHE A 223 4.31 9.83 9.42
N PRO A 224 4.87 11.00 9.81
CA PRO A 224 5.84 11.05 10.90
C PRO A 224 5.15 10.68 12.23
N ARG A 225 5.90 10.16 13.20
CA ARG A 225 5.38 9.68 14.49
C ARG A 225 4.34 10.59 15.16
N PRO A 226 4.53 11.92 15.26
CA PRO A 226 3.54 12.80 15.89
C PRO A 226 2.18 12.83 15.18
N LEU A 227 2.11 12.45 13.90
CA LEU A 227 0.89 12.45 13.09
C LEU A 227 0.30 11.04 12.88
N HIS A 228 0.84 10.01 13.55
CA HIS A 228 0.28 8.65 13.43
C HIS A 228 -1.19 8.59 13.84
N PHE A 229 -1.64 9.44 14.77
CA PHE A 229 -3.05 9.51 15.16
C PHE A 229 -3.97 9.91 13.98
N VAL A 230 -3.47 10.72 13.04
CA VAL A 230 -4.19 11.09 11.81
C VAL A 230 -4.26 9.89 10.86
N GLY A 231 -3.12 9.21 10.64
CA GLY A 231 -3.07 8.01 9.81
C GLY A 231 -3.98 6.90 10.33
N TYR A 232 -4.03 6.73 11.66
CA TYR A 232 -4.90 5.78 12.33
C TYR A 232 -6.37 6.10 12.07
N GLU A 233 -6.74 7.38 12.21
CA GLU A 233 -8.11 7.83 11.97
C GLU A 233 -8.54 7.71 10.50
N ILE A 234 -7.62 7.89 9.54
CA ILE A 234 -7.91 7.67 8.12
C ILE A 234 -8.40 6.25 7.87
N ILE A 235 -7.74 5.24 8.45
CA ILE A 235 -8.16 3.84 8.28
C ILE A 235 -9.52 3.61 8.93
N ILE A 236 -9.68 3.99 10.20
CA ILE A 236 -10.95 3.77 10.92
C ILE A 236 -12.12 4.51 10.26
N THR A 237 -11.87 5.66 9.64
CA THR A 237 -12.89 6.40 8.88
C THR A 237 -13.52 5.52 7.80
N PHE A 238 -12.80 4.61 7.15
CA PHE A 238 -13.33 3.79 6.05
C PHE A 238 -13.67 2.34 6.42
N LEU A 239 -13.55 1.96 7.70
CA LEU A 239 -14.02 0.66 8.19
C LEU A 239 -15.51 0.72 8.57
N PRO A 240 -16.26 -0.40 8.52
CA PRO A 240 -17.58 -0.52 9.14
C PRO A 240 -17.53 -0.40 10.67
N ASP A 241 -18.63 0.05 11.28
CA ASP A 241 -18.74 0.26 12.73
C ASP A 241 -18.60 -1.06 13.49
N GLU A 242 -19.27 -2.11 13.00
CA GLU A 242 -19.24 -3.45 13.57
C GLU A 242 -17.81 -4.02 13.59
N THR A 243 -17.02 -3.72 12.57
CA THR A 243 -15.61 -4.14 12.47
C THR A 243 -14.72 -3.39 13.48
N ILE A 244 -14.96 -2.10 13.68
CA ILE A 244 -14.23 -1.27 14.66
C ILE A 244 -14.48 -1.77 16.08
N ASP A 245 -15.74 -2.00 16.41
CA ASP A 245 -16.15 -2.48 17.73
C ASP A 245 -15.58 -3.88 17.99
N ARG A 246 -15.71 -4.78 17.01
CA ARG A 246 -15.20 -6.16 17.09
C ARG A 246 -13.70 -6.24 17.32
N HIS A 247 -12.93 -5.44 16.60
CA HIS A 247 -11.49 -5.39 16.76
C HIS A 247 -11.04 -4.44 17.86
N ARG A 248 -11.97 -3.84 18.62
CA ARG A 248 -11.67 -2.91 19.73
C ARG A 248 -10.71 -1.80 19.31
N LEU A 249 -10.92 -1.21 18.12
CA LEU A 249 -10.03 -0.21 17.54
C LEU A 249 -10.23 1.20 18.13
N GLY A 250 -11.20 1.34 19.04
CA GLY A 250 -11.61 2.59 19.65
C GLY A 250 -12.60 3.36 18.76
N PRO A 251 -13.40 4.27 19.35
CA PRO A 251 -14.37 5.03 18.59
C PRO A 251 -13.70 6.00 17.63
N ARG A 252 -14.39 6.31 16.52
CA ARG A 252 -13.99 7.39 15.62
C ARG A 252 -13.93 8.73 16.36
N LYS A 253 -12.83 9.45 16.16
CA LYS A 253 -12.67 10.82 16.63
C LYS A 253 -13.42 11.71 15.67
N LYS A 254 -14.69 12.00 15.97
CA LYS A 254 -15.59 12.82 15.13
C LYS A 254 -14.97 14.13 14.64
N TRP A 255 -14.13 14.76 15.47
CA TRP A 255 -13.42 16.00 15.14
C TRP A 255 -12.35 15.84 14.04
N LEU A 256 -11.80 14.64 13.86
CA LEU A 256 -10.90 14.29 12.75
C LEU A 256 -11.62 13.61 11.58
N GLU A 257 -12.66 12.83 11.86
CA GLU A 257 -13.44 12.17 10.81
C GLU A 257 -13.99 13.21 9.81
N PHE A 258 -14.60 14.29 10.30
CA PHE A 258 -15.13 15.34 9.43
C PHE A 258 -14.10 15.92 8.45
N PRO A 259 -12.92 16.44 8.88
CA PRO A 259 -11.92 16.94 7.95
C PRO A 259 -11.33 15.85 7.04
N ILE A 260 -11.18 14.60 7.51
CA ILE A 260 -10.75 13.48 6.65
C ILE A 260 -11.77 13.26 5.53
N MET A 261 -13.05 13.12 5.87
CA MET A 261 -14.13 12.97 4.89
C MET A 261 -14.18 14.14 3.90
N LEU A 262 -14.00 15.37 4.39
CA LEU A 262 -13.93 16.56 3.53
C LEU A 262 -12.74 16.51 2.56
N ILE A 263 -11.54 16.13 3.02
CA ILE A 263 -10.35 16.01 2.17
C ILE A 263 -10.61 14.99 1.05
N PHE A 264 -11.14 13.81 1.36
CA PHE A 264 -11.43 12.80 0.34
C PHE A 264 -12.54 13.22 -0.61
N ARG A 265 -13.60 13.91 -0.13
CA ARG A 265 -14.63 14.52 -1.00
C ARG A 265 -14.01 15.53 -1.96
N VAL A 266 -13.15 16.41 -1.47
CA VAL A 266 -12.42 17.39 -2.29
C VAL A 266 -11.51 16.68 -3.29
N MET A 267 -10.85 15.59 -2.91
CA MET A 267 -10.04 14.79 -3.84
C MET A 267 -10.88 14.21 -4.98
N PHE A 268 -12.05 13.62 -4.70
CA PHE A 268 -12.96 13.12 -5.75
C PHE A 268 -13.54 14.24 -6.61
N TRP A 269 -13.89 15.38 -6.01
CA TRP A 269 -14.33 16.56 -6.75
C TRP A 269 -13.21 17.09 -7.68
N LEU A 270 -11.98 17.19 -7.18
CA LEU A 270 -10.82 17.56 -7.97
C LEU A 270 -10.58 16.57 -9.12
N GLN A 271 -10.72 15.27 -8.90
CA GLN A 271 -10.66 14.27 -9.97
C GLN A 271 -11.77 14.48 -11.01
N ALA A 272 -12.98 14.85 -10.58
CA ALA A 272 -14.09 15.11 -11.49
C ALA A 272 -13.87 16.36 -12.35
N VAL A 273 -13.21 17.41 -11.84
CA VAL A 273 -13.03 18.68 -12.58
C VAL A 273 -11.67 18.84 -13.28
N LEU A 274 -10.58 18.32 -12.71
CA LEU A 274 -9.24 18.45 -13.28
C LEU A 274 -9.04 17.50 -14.46
N PRO A 275 -8.19 17.82 -15.45
CA PRO A 275 -7.93 16.92 -16.57
C PRO A 275 -7.48 15.53 -16.10
N ASP A 276 -7.97 14.50 -16.79
CA ASP A 276 -7.67 13.13 -16.46
C ASP A 276 -6.16 12.84 -16.67
N PRO A 277 -5.57 11.96 -15.85
CA PRO A 277 -4.16 11.62 -15.96
C PRO A 277 -3.85 11.02 -17.34
N LYS A 278 -2.81 11.54 -18.00
CA LYS A 278 -2.30 10.99 -19.28
C LYS A 278 -1.31 9.84 -19.09
N LYS A 279 -0.83 9.62 -17.86
CA LYS A 279 0.14 8.58 -17.51
C LYS A 279 -0.43 7.71 -16.39
N PRO A 280 -0.25 6.38 -16.44
CA PRO A 280 -0.62 5.51 -15.35
C PRO A 280 0.07 5.87 -14.02
N CYS A 281 -0.63 5.66 -12.91
CA CYS A 281 -0.16 5.78 -11.53
C CYS A 281 0.93 4.76 -11.18
N TYR A 282 0.95 3.59 -11.83
CA TYR A 282 1.94 2.55 -11.64
C TYR A 282 2.92 2.48 -12.82
N PRO A 283 4.06 3.20 -12.77
CA PRO A 283 5.21 2.80 -13.56
C PRO A 283 5.74 1.49 -12.95
N TYR A 284 5.69 0.39 -13.71
CA TYR A 284 6.26 -0.94 -13.42
C TYR A 284 7.08 -1.00 -12.11
N MET A 285 6.48 -1.47 -11.03
CA MET A 285 7.14 -1.51 -9.72
C MET A 285 8.23 -2.59 -9.69
N ASP A 286 9.48 -2.23 -10.01
CA ASP A 286 10.62 -3.09 -9.72
C ASP A 286 10.99 -3.00 -8.23
N SER A 287 11.07 -4.16 -7.58
CA SER A 287 11.36 -4.44 -6.17
C SER A 287 12.53 -3.65 -5.55
N ARG A 288 13.49 -3.20 -6.37
CA ARG A 288 14.68 -2.45 -5.94
C ARG A 288 14.39 -0.98 -5.59
N SER A 289 13.31 -0.41 -6.11
CA SER A 289 12.94 1.00 -5.90
C SER A 289 12.34 1.25 -4.51
N ALA A 290 11.60 0.28 -3.96
CA ALA A 290 10.96 0.38 -2.64
C ALA A 290 11.97 0.52 -1.49
N LYS A 291 13.16 -0.07 -1.60
CA LYS A 291 14.23 0.05 -0.58
C LYS A 291 14.94 1.40 -0.57
N ARG A 292 14.81 2.21 -1.64
CA ARG A 292 15.54 3.49 -1.79
C ARG A 292 14.78 4.69 -1.22
N VAL A 293 13.45 4.59 -1.10
CA VAL A 293 12.58 5.69 -0.64
C VAL A 293 12.66 5.93 0.87
N THR A 294 13.00 4.91 1.67
CA THR A 294 13.06 4.97 3.14
C THR A 294 14.28 5.70 3.69
N LYS A 295 15.38 5.84 2.93
CA LYS A 295 16.65 6.40 3.45
C LYS A 295 16.85 7.90 3.25
N LEU A 296 16.15 8.53 2.31
CA LEU A 296 16.45 9.92 1.89
C LEU A 296 15.44 10.98 2.39
N LYS A 297 14.32 10.57 2.99
CA LYS A 297 13.19 11.49 3.30
C LYS A 297 13.03 11.87 4.77
N THR A 298 13.83 11.32 5.67
CA THR A 298 13.59 11.45 7.12
C THR A 298 13.97 12.81 7.71
N THR A 299 14.74 13.66 7.01
CA THR A 299 15.35 14.85 7.65
C THR A 299 14.90 16.21 7.10
N LEU A 300 14.21 16.31 5.96
CA LEU A 300 13.85 17.62 5.38
C LEU A 300 12.37 17.85 5.04
N THR A 301 11.52 16.81 5.03
CA THR A 301 10.10 16.94 4.64
C THR A 301 9.16 17.20 5.82
N ALA A 302 9.66 17.17 7.06
CA ALA A 302 8.83 17.19 8.27
C ALA A 302 8.35 18.58 8.72
N ILE A 303 8.90 19.68 8.20
CA ILE A 303 8.59 21.05 8.70
C ILE A 303 7.78 21.89 7.70
N LEU A 304 7.72 21.54 6.40
CA LEU A 304 7.14 22.43 5.36
C LEU A 304 6.08 21.79 4.44
N SER A 305 5.46 20.66 4.79
CA SER A 305 4.60 19.95 3.81
C SER A 305 3.40 19.21 4.40
N ILE A 306 2.65 19.83 5.31
CA ILE A 306 1.40 19.26 5.80
C ILE A 306 0.23 19.98 5.13
N VAL A 307 -0.49 19.19 4.31
CA VAL A 307 -1.77 19.42 3.61
C VAL A 307 -1.73 19.95 2.15
N ALA A 308 -1.06 21.05 1.80
CA ALA A 308 -1.31 21.66 0.48
C ALA A 308 -0.49 21.12 -0.73
N LEU A 309 0.71 20.56 -0.51
CA LEU A 309 1.68 20.28 -1.61
C LEU A 309 1.86 18.81 -1.99
N GLN A 310 1.36 17.85 -1.19
CA GLN A 310 1.44 16.43 -1.56
C GLN A 310 0.32 15.97 -2.49
N LEU A 311 -0.83 16.65 -2.50
CA LEU A 311 -1.89 16.40 -3.49
C LEU A 311 -1.56 16.96 -4.88
N ILE A 312 -0.66 17.94 -4.97
CA ILE A 312 -0.28 18.59 -6.24
C ILE A 312 1.04 18.07 -6.82
N SER A 313 1.98 17.55 -6.02
CA SER A 313 3.35 17.27 -6.50
C SER A 313 3.74 15.79 -6.71
N ARG A 314 2.87 14.81 -6.41
CA ARG A 314 3.26 13.38 -6.50
C ARG A 314 2.31 12.46 -7.29
N GLY A 315 1.79 12.96 -8.40
CA GLY A 315 1.62 12.13 -9.60
C GLY A 315 2.89 12.24 -10.45
N TYR A 316 3.58 11.13 -10.71
CA TYR A 316 4.69 11.09 -11.66
C TYR A 316 4.17 11.44 -13.07
N GLY A 317 4.21 12.74 -13.38
CA GLY A 317 3.66 13.36 -14.58
C GLY A 317 3.72 14.90 -14.54
N GLY A 318 3.89 15.51 -13.36
CA GLY A 318 3.85 16.97 -13.18
C GLY A 318 5.16 17.74 -13.39
N TYR A 319 6.33 17.10 -13.47
CA TYR A 319 7.60 17.83 -13.52
C TYR A 319 7.79 18.68 -14.80
N CYS A 320 7.08 18.39 -15.90
CA CYS A 320 7.11 19.23 -17.10
C CYS A 320 6.14 20.43 -17.07
N ARG A 321 5.12 20.47 -16.18
CA ARG A 321 4.05 21.49 -16.25
C ARG A 321 4.10 22.58 -15.19
N LEU A 322 4.96 22.47 -14.19
CA LEU A 322 5.19 23.57 -13.24
C LEU A 322 5.94 24.75 -13.87
N GLN A 323 6.74 24.54 -14.93
CA GLN A 323 7.40 25.63 -15.66
C GLN A 323 6.43 26.48 -16.50
N GLU A 324 5.30 25.93 -16.93
CA GLU A 324 4.33 26.63 -17.79
C GLU A 324 3.25 27.40 -17.01
N ALA A 325 2.95 26.99 -15.77
CA ALA A 325 1.92 27.64 -14.94
C ALA A 325 2.46 28.78 -14.05
N LEU A 326 3.77 28.82 -13.77
CA LEU A 326 4.40 29.85 -12.94
C LEU A 326 4.25 31.30 -13.49
N PRO A 327 4.27 31.56 -14.81
CA PRO A 327 4.10 32.92 -15.35
C PRO A 327 2.69 33.50 -15.15
N LEU A 328 1.65 32.65 -15.07
CA LEU A 328 0.26 33.08 -14.92
C LEU A 328 -0.07 33.43 -13.46
N LEU A 329 0.46 32.67 -12.50
CA LEU A 329 0.29 32.93 -11.07
C LEU A 329 1.09 34.15 -10.57
N SER A 330 2.25 34.43 -11.18
CA SER A 330 3.04 35.63 -10.81
C SER A 330 2.40 36.94 -11.25
N ARG A 331 1.63 36.96 -12.35
CA ARG A 331 0.88 38.14 -12.81
C ARG A 331 -0.34 38.45 -11.92
N LEU A 332 -0.94 37.43 -11.31
CA LEU A 332 -2.12 37.57 -10.45
C LEU A 332 -1.80 38.07 -9.04
N LEU A 333 -0.56 37.89 -8.56
CA LEU A 333 -0.22 38.11 -7.15
C LEU A 333 0.72 39.28 -6.88
N GLN A 334 1.17 40.03 -7.91
CA GLN A 334 2.07 41.19 -7.78
C GLN A 334 3.14 41.06 -6.67
N VAL A 335 3.82 39.92 -6.60
CA VAL A 335 4.78 39.63 -5.51
C VAL A 335 6.17 40.18 -5.90
N PRO A 336 6.75 41.16 -5.17
CA PRO A 336 7.99 41.85 -5.56
C PRO A 336 9.26 40.97 -5.56
N TRP A 337 9.19 39.76 -5.01
CA TRP A 337 10.35 38.89 -4.82
C TRP A 337 10.85 38.22 -6.13
N LEU A 338 10.01 38.15 -7.18
CA LEU A 338 10.40 37.61 -8.50
C LEU A 338 11.30 38.56 -9.31
N ASP A 339 11.27 39.86 -9.03
CA ASP A 339 12.17 40.83 -9.67
C ASP A 339 13.57 40.81 -9.06
N ALA A 340 13.68 40.53 -7.76
CA ALA A 340 14.96 40.33 -7.09
C ALA A 340 15.71 39.10 -7.65
N GLN A 341 14.97 38.03 -7.96
CA GLN A 341 15.54 36.79 -8.51
C GLN A 341 15.93 36.95 -9.99
N ARG A 342 15.17 37.72 -10.79
CA ARG A 342 15.57 38.11 -12.14
C ARG A 342 16.84 38.97 -12.18
N LYS A 343 17.02 39.87 -11.21
CA LYS A 343 18.22 40.71 -11.07
C LYS A 343 19.44 39.88 -10.65
N ALA A 344 19.24 38.86 -9.81
CA ALA A 344 20.29 37.92 -9.42
C ALA A 344 20.71 36.99 -10.58
N ASP A 345 19.76 36.60 -11.45
CA ASP A 345 20.04 35.74 -12.61
C ASP A 345 20.64 36.50 -13.80
N SER A 346 20.36 37.80 -13.95
CA SER A 346 21.03 38.63 -14.97
C SER A 346 22.52 38.86 -14.65
N LEU A 347 22.87 38.90 -13.36
CA LEU A 347 24.26 39.01 -12.89
C LEU A 347 25.06 37.70 -13.08
N ARG A 348 24.40 36.55 -13.22
CA ARG A 348 25.06 35.25 -13.45
C ARG A 348 25.35 34.92 -14.91
N ARG A 349 24.75 35.64 -15.88
CA ARG A 349 24.86 35.30 -17.32
C ARG A 349 25.99 35.99 -18.09
N HIS A 350 26.86 36.75 -17.42
CA HIS A 350 28.04 37.33 -18.06
C HIS A 350 29.33 37.02 -17.29
N PRO A 351 29.98 35.88 -17.57
CA PRO A 351 31.38 35.72 -17.21
C PRO A 351 32.22 36.55 -18.19
N ARG A 352 32.75 37.69 -17.72
CA ARG A 352 33.89 38.35 -18.36
C ARG A 352 35.07 37.37 -18.33
N ARG A 353 35.59 37.02 -19.51
CA ARG A 353 36.89 36.35 -19.67
C ARG A 353 37.97 37.21 -19.00
N VAL A 354 38.70 36.63 -18.06
CA VAL A 354 40.01 37.13 -17.61
C VAL A 354 41.00 35.97 -17.76
N ASN A 355 42.09 36.25 -18.46
CA ASN A 355 43.11 35.29 -18.86
C ASN A 355 43.96 34.80 -17.68
N ALA A 356 44.51 33.60 -17.85
CA ALA A 356 45.48 32.97 -16.98
C ALA A 356 46.84 33.68 -17.03
N GLY A 357 47.42 33.91 -15.86
CA GLY A 357 48.79 34.38 -15.67
C GLY A 357 49.05 34.66 -14.20
N ASP A 358 49.87 33.79 -13.59
CA ASP A 358 50.65 33.93 -12.35
C ASP A 358 49.95 34.36 -11.04
N ILE A 359 50.16 33.56 -9.98
CA ILE A 359 51.07 33.89 -8.88
C ILE A 359 50.96 32.79 -7.79
N THR A 360 52.14 32.45 -7.30
CA THR A 360 52.50 31.48 -6.28
C THR A 360 52.21 31.94 -4.84
N SER A 361 52.23 30.96 -3.92
CA SER A 361 52.66 31.03 -2.50
C SER A 361 51.60 31.08 -1.37
N ARG A 362 51.74 30.06 -0.50
CA ARG A 362 51.67 30.01 0.98
C ARG A 362 50.70 30.95 1.71
N THR A 363 49.81 30.41 2.55
CA THR A 363 50.05 30.20 4.01
C THR A 363 48.84 29.62 4.76
N THR A 364 49.20 28.87 5.79
CA THR A 364 48.53 28.26 6.97
C THR A 364 47.39 28.99 7.70
N LEU A 365 46.40 28.21 8.16
CA LEU A 365 45.79 28.07 9.52
C LEU A 365 44.39 27.42 9.31
N GLY A 366 43.92 26.36 9.98
CA GLY A 366 44.16 25.83 11.31
C GLY A 366 42.84 25.87 12.10
N ARG A 367 42.18 24.72 12.31
CA ARG A 367 41.56 24.24 13.57
C ARG A 367 40.41 23.23 13.39
N HIS A 368 40.65 22.09 14.01
CA HIS A 368 39.78 21.12 14.68
C HIS A 368 38.25 21.34 14.77
N CYS A 369 37.51 20.27 14.49
CA CYS A 369 36.57 19.70 15.45
C CYS A 369 36.53 18.16 15.29
N GLU A 370 36.83 17.47 16.39
CA GLU A 370 36.70 16.03 16.58
C GLU A 370 35.23 15.65 16.69
N LEU A 371 34.84 14.52 16.08
CA LEU A 371 33.60 13.81 16.41
C LEU A 371 33.97 12.36 16.73
N GLN A 372 33.83 12.03 18.01
CA GLN A 372 33.96 10.68 18.55
C GLN A 372 32.94 9.74 17.89
N ALA A 373 33.46 8.67 17.29
CA ALA A 373 32.67 7.56 16.78
C ALA A 373 32.39 6.55 17.91
N ILE A 374 31.14 6.43 18.33
CA ILE A 374 30.68 5.29 19.14
C ILE A 374 30.39 4.13 18.18
N TYR A 375 31.31 3.17 18.16
CA TYR A 375 31.16 1.87 17.51
C TYR A 375 30.12 1.02 18.26
N MET A 376 29.01 0.66 17.61
CA MET A 376 28.25 -0.54 17.99
C MET A 376 28.57 -1.68 17.02
N LYS A 377 29.15 -2.73 17.60
CA LYS A 377 29.56 -4.00 16.98
C LYS A 377 28.42 -4.60 16.16
N ARG A 378 28.66 -4.82 14.86
CA ARG A 378 27.94 -5.82 14.08
C ARG A 378 28.66 -7.17 14.24
N PRO A 379 27.95 -8.30 14.32
CA PRO A 379 28.58 -9.60 14.17
C PRO A 379 29.11 -9.73 12.74
N SER A 380 30.43 -9.90 12.62
CA SER A 380 31.11 -10.34 11.41
C SER A 380 30.91 -11.85 11.26
N ILE A 381 30.53 -12.29 10.06
CA ILE A 381 30.68 -13.68 9.63
C ILE A 381 32.15 -13.82 9.26
N GLU A 382 32.94 -14.44 10.13
CA GLU A 382 34.29 -14.89 9.78
C GLU A 382 34.19 -16.26 9.11
N LEU A 383 34.47 -16.30 7.81
CA LEU A 383 34.77 -17.52 7.07
C LEU A 383 36.24 -17.86 7.37
N LEU A 384 36.47 -18.75 8.33
CA LEU A 384 37.77 -19.40 8.49
C LEU A 384 37.87 -20.52 7.45
N SER A 385 38.68 -20.30 6.42
CA SER A 385 39.15 -21.39 5.55
C SER A 385 40.38 -22.03 6.19
N SER A 386 40.24 -23.23 6.75
CA SER A 386 41.38 -24.10 6.99
C SER A 386 41.34 -25.22 5.95
N TYR A 387 42.29 -25.18 5.02
CA TYR A 387 42.54 -26.25 4.07
C TYR A 387 43.23 -27.39 4.83
N SER A 388 42.57 -28.54 4.96
CA SER A 388 43.25 -29.79 5.36
C SER A 388 43.05 -30.79 4.24
N SER A 389 44.12 -31.07 3.52
CA SER A 389 44.22 -32.21 2.61
C SER A 389 44.29 -33.48 3.44
N ASP A 390 43.20 -34.23 3.51
CA ASP A 390 43.19 -35.68 3.29
C ASP A 390 41.83 -36.26 3.63
N THR A 391 41.42 -37.24 2.82
CA THR A 391 40.18 -38.01 2.82
C THR A 391 38.95 -37.29 2.22
N GLY A 392 38.55 -37.79 1.05
CA GLY A 392 37.36 -37.34 0.33
C GLY A 392 36.10 -37.86 1.01
N ASP A 393 35.33 -36.95 1.59
CA ASP A 393 33.87 -36.96 1.67
C ASP A 393 33.42 -35.62 2.27
N GLY A 394 32.92 -34.72 1.43
CA GLY A 394 32.51 -33.38 1.83
C GLY A 394 31.13 -33.36 2.48
N GLN A 395 31.06 -33.45 3.81
CA GLN A 395 29.88 -33.02 4.58
C GLN A 395 30.09 -31.62 5.14
N TYR A 396 29.17 -30.70 4.84
CA TYR A 396 29.12 -29.38 5.48
C TYR A 396 28.34 -29.46 6.79
N MET A 397 29.03 -29.32 7.93
CA MET A 397 28.41 -29.14 9.24
C MET A 397 28.27 -27.65 9.55
N ILE A 398 27.04 -27.12 9.50
CA ILE A 398 26.72 -25.77 10.00
C ILE A 398 26.42 -25.90 11.50
N ARG A 399 27.35 -25.46 12.35
CA ARG A 399 27.09 -25.28 13.79
C ARG A 399 26.52 -23.88 14.02
N ILE A 400 25.24 -23.78 14.36
CA ILE A 400 24.65 -22.54 14.88
C ILE A 400 24.77 -22.61 16.40
N CYS A 401 25.60 -21.75 16.98
CA CYS A 401 25.64 -21.55 18.43
C CYS A 401 24.54 -20.55 18.82
N GLU A 402 23.47 -21.03 19.45
CA GLU A 402 22.49 -20.17 20.12
C GLU A 402 23.10 -19.57 21.39
N ASN A 403 23.24 -18.25 21.42
CA ASN A 403 23.46 -17.52 22.67
C ASN A 403 22.12 -17.39 23.40
N ARG A 404 21.89 -18.25 24.40
CA ARG A 404 20.92 -17.99 25.47
C ARG A 404 21.56 -17.14 26.56
N SER A 405 20.86 -16.09 26.99
CA SER A 405 20.91 -15.55 28.36
C SER A 405 19.79 -14.50 28.55
N PRO A 406 19.37 -14.15 29.78
CA PRO A 406 18.73 -15.00 30.79
C PRO A 406 17.39 -14.40 31.33
N ALA A 407 16.58 -15.26 31.99
CA ALA A 407 15.71 -15.06 33.18
C ALA A 407 15.19 -13.65 33.55
N ASN A 408 14.03 -13.39 34.13
CA ASN A 408 12.89 -14.11 34.74
C ASN A 408 11.93 -13.00 35.22
N TYR A 409 10.62 -13.23 35.37
CA TYR A 409 9.87 -12.85 36.58
C TYR A 409 8.41 -13.39 36.61
N PHE A 410 8.07 -14.00 37.77
CA PHE A 410 6.77 -14.45 38.33
C PHE A 410 6.12 -15.72 37.74
N GLN A 411 6.34 -16.90 38.35
CA GLN A 411 5.57 -17.55 39.45
C GLN A 411 4.15 -17.97 39.02
N SER A 412 3.92 -19.21 38.60
CA SER A 412 3.81 -20.49 39.35
C SER A 412 2.41 -20.74 39.93
N GLU A 413 1.67 -21.66 39.29
CA GLU A 413 0.77 -22.60 39.97
C GLU A 413 0.92 -23.99 39.33
N PRO A 414 0.80 -25.08 40.12
CA PRO A 414 1.14 -26.42 39.67
C PRO A 414 -0.09 -27.17 39.17
N ARG A 415 0.04 -27.93 38.08
CA ARG A 415 -0.76 -29.15 37.92
C ARG A 415 0.11 -30.28 37.40
N ASN A 416 0.19 -31.28 38.26
CA ASN A 416 0.57 -32.65 37.97
C ASN A 416 -0.30 -33.18 36.83
N GLU A 417 0.30 -33.86 35.86
CA GLU A 417 -0.26 -35.09 35.33
C GLU A 417 0.85 -35.91 34.64
N CYS A 418 1.18 -37.03 35.29
CA CYS A 418 1.89 -38.13 34.70
C CYS A 418 0.94 -38.87 33.76
N ALA A 419 1.31 -39.04 32.51
CA ALA A 419 0.85 -40.16 31.69
C ALA A 419 1.97 -40.58 30.75
N ARG A 420 2.56 -41.75 31.04
CA ARG A 420 3.24 -42.59 30.05
C ARG A 420 2.20 -43.03 29.02
N LEU A 421 2.62 -43.25 27.78
CA LEU A 421 2.57 -44.57 27.12
C LEU A 421 3.13 -44.50 25.70
N HIS A 422 4.00 -45.47 25.42
CA HIS A 422 4.51 -46.04 24.16
C HIS A 422 5.30 -45.18 23.17
#